data_AF-A6K8L6-F1
#
_entry.id   AF-A6K8L6-F1
#
_cell.length_a   1.000
_cell.length_b   1.000
_cell.length_c   1.000
_cell.angle_alpha   90.00
_cell.angle_beta   90.00
_cell.angle_gamma   90.00
#
_symmetry.space_group_name_H-M   'P 1'
#
loop_
_entity.id
_entity.type
_entity.pdbx_description
1 polymer ?
#
loop_
_entity_poly.entity_id
_entity_poly.type
_entity_poly.pdbx_seq_one_letter_code
_entity_poly.pdbx_strand_id
1 'polypeptide(L)' 'MTECVPVPSSEHVAEIVGRQGCKIKALRAKTNTYIKTPVRGEEPVFIVTGRKEDVEMAKREILSAAEHFSL' A
#
# COMPACT_ATOMS: atom_id res chain seq x y z
N MET A 1 -2.55 -2.24 15.45
CA MET A 1 -1.38 -2.94 14.91
C MET A 1 -0.80 -2.11 13.79
N THR A 2 0.53 -2.14 13.63
CA THR A 2 1.25 -1.43 12.56
C THR A 2 2.18 -2.41 11.86
N GLU A 3 2.19 -2.39 10.53
CA GLU A 3 3.00 -3.27 9.67
C GLU A 3 3.69 -2.45 8.57
N CYS A 4 4.92 -2.84 8.24
CA CYS A 4 5.66 -2.34 7.08
C CYS A 4 5.46 -3.28 5.90
N VAL A 5 5.07 -2.75 4.74
CA VAL A 5 4.80 -3.52 3.53
C VAL A 5 5.73 -3.03 2.41
N PRO A 6 6.87 -3.69 2.20
CA PRO A 6 7.79 -3.34 1.12
C PRO A 6 7.21 -3.74 -0.23
N VAL A 7 7.46 -2.92 -1.25
CA VAL A 7 7.17 -3.22 -2.67
C VAL A 7 8.44 -3.02 -3.51
N PRO A 8 8.56 -3.64 -4.70
CA PRO A 8 9.85 -3.73 -5.40
C PRO A 8 10.47 -2.39 -5.82
N SER A 9 9.65 -1.39 -6.18
CA SER A 9 10.17 -0.10 -6.68
C SER A 9 9.22 1.06 -6.44
N SER A 10 9.73 2.29 -6.64
CA SER A 10 8.91 3.51 -6.61
C SER A 10 7.85 3.56 -7.74
N GLU A 11 8.04 2.81 -8.82
CA GLU A 11 7.03 2.70 -9.90
C GLU A 11 5.83 1.87 -9.42
N HIS A 12 6.09 0.75 -8.72
CA HIS A 12 5.04 -0.01 -8.05
C HIS A 12 4.26 0.84 -7.05
N VAL A 13 4.96 1.67 -6.27
CA VAL A 13 4.31 2.63 -5.36
C VAL A 13 3.36 3.54 -6.15
N ALA A 14 3.80 4.13 -7.27
CA ALA A 14 2.97 5.02 -8.08
C ALA A 14 1.73 4.30 -8.64
N GLU A 15 1.89 3.08 -9.15
CA GLU A 15 0.80 2.30 -9.73
C GLU A 15 -0.24 1.84 -8.68
N ILE A 16 0.23 1.44 -7.49
CA ILE A 16 -0.61 1.07 -6.35
C ILE A 16 -1.35 2.30 -5.80
N VAL A 17 -0.68 3.45 -5.73
CA VAL A 17 -1.29 4.71 -5.26
C VAL A 17 -2.35 5.19 -6.25
N GLY A 18 -2.07 5.07 -7.55
CA GLY A 18 -2.91 5.54 -8.63
C GLY A 18 -2.90 7.07 -8.76
N ARG A 19 -3.43 7.55 -9.89
CA ARG A 19 -3.52 8.99 -10.18
C ARG A 19 -4.28 9.72 -9.06
N GLN A 20 -3.70 10.80 -8.53
CA GLN A 20 -4.25 11.57 -7.39
C GLN A 20 -4.54 10.74 -6.11
N GLY A 21 -3.92 9.57 -5.99
CA GLY A 21 -4.10 8.65 -4.86
C GLY A 21 -5.45 7.95 -4.84
N CYS A 22 -6.17 7.85 -5.97
CA CYS A 22 -7.51 7.27 -6.00
C CYS A 22 -7.56 5.82 -5.49
N LYS A 23 -6.61 4.97 -5.92
CA LYS A 23 -6.56 3.56 -5.56
C LYS A 23 -6.22 3.38 -4.08
N ILE A 24 -5.19 4.08 -3.58
CA ILE A 24 -4.82 3.95 -2.15
C ILE A 24 -5.88 4.53 -1.22
N LYS A 25 -6.59 5.60 -1.62
CA LYS A 25 -7.73 6.13 -0.85
C LYS A 25 -8.87 5.12 -0.79
N ALA A 26 -9.19 4.46 -1.91
CA ALA A 26 -10.18 3.40 -1.94
C ALA A 26 -9.77 2.22 -1.04
N LEU A 27 -8.49 1.81 -1.07
CA LEU A 27 -7.99 0.73 -0.22
C LEU A 27 -8.08 1.09 1.27
N ARG A 28 -7.70 2.32 1.65
CA ARG A 28 -7.84 2.82 3.04
C ARG A 28 -9.30 2.76 3.51
N ALA A 29 -10.23 3.20 2.67
CA ALA A 29 -11.66 3.15 2.99
C ALA A 29 -12.19 1.71 3.08
N LYS A 30 -11.81 0.84 2.14
CA LYS A 30 -12.22 -0.57 2.09
C LYS A 30 -11.73 -1.35 3.31
N THR A 31 -10.50 -1.09 3.75
CA THR A 31 -9.85 -1.83 4.84
C THR A 31 -9.94 -1.15 6.19
N ASN A 32 -10.50 0.07 6.27
CA ASN A 32 -10.50 0.86 7.50
C ASN A 32 -9.10 1.00 8.13
N THR A 33 -8.08 1.25 7.29
CA THR A 33 -6.69 1.40 7.72
C THR A 33 -6.15 2.79 7.41
N TYR A 34 -5.18 3.21 8.21
CA TYR A 34 -4.28 4.30 7.88
C TYR A 34 -3.07 3.74 7.13
N ILE A 35 -2.84 4.18 5.89
CA ILE A 35 -1.71 3.72 5.07
C ILE A 35 -0.80 4.89 4.74
N LYS A 36 0.37 5.02 5.34
CA LYS A 36 1.38 6.00 4.94
C LYS A 36 2.03 5.54 3.63
N THR A 37 1.94 6.39 2.61
CA THR A 37 2.61 6.20 1.32
C THR A 37 4.05 6.70 1.43
N PRO A 38 5.07 5.94 0.98
CA PRO A 38 6.45 6.42 0.96
C PRO A 38 6.63 7.58 -0.03
N VAL A 39 7.54 8.49 0.27
CA VAL A 39 7.83 9.62 -0.63
C VAL A 39 8.72 9.14 -1.79
N ARG A 40 8.61 9.78 -2.96
CA ARG A 40 9.48 9.47 -4.10
C ARG A 40 10.95 9.68 -3.71
N GLY A 41 11.78 8.66 -3.88
CA GLY A 41 13.20 8.67 -3.51
C GLY A 41 13.50 8.08 -2.13
N GLU A 42 12.47 7.80 -1.32
CA GLU A 42 12.62 6.98 -0.10
C GLU A 42 12.47 5.48 -0.41
N GLU A 43 12.70 4.64 0.59
CA GLU A 43 12.45 3.22 0.46
C GLU A 43 10.97 2.96 0.10
N PRO A 44 10.69 2.05 -0.85
CA PRO A 44 9.34 1.75 -1.33
C PRO A 44 8.57 0.89 -0.31
N VAL A 45 8.34 1.42 0.89
CA VAL A 45 7.70 0.74 2.01
C VAL A 45 6.46 1.50 2.46
N PHE A 46 5.30 0.87 2.35
CA PHE A 46 4.07 1.39 2.94
C PHE A 46 4.04 1.09 4.44
N ILE A 47 3.55 2.03 5.25
CA ILE A 47 3.28 1.79 6.66
C ILE A 47 1.78 1.72 6.86
N VAL A 48 1.27 0.55 7.28
CA VAL A 48 -0.16 0.29 7.45
C VAL A 48 -0.48 0.17 8.93
N THR A 49 -1.45 0.93 9.42
CA THR A 49 -1.89 0.93 10.82
C THR A 49 -3.41 0.77 10.91
N GLY A 50 -3.87 -0.13 11.78
CA GLY A 50 -5.29 -0.40 11.99
C GLY A 50 -5.56 -1.58 12.92
N ARG A 51 -6.76 -2.17 12.84
CA ARG A 51 -7.07 -3.47 13.47
C ARG A 51 -6.27 -4.58 12.77
N LYS A 52 -6.02 -5.69 13.45
CA LYS A 52 -5.12 -6.73 12.95
C LYS A 52 -5.60 -7.31 11.62
N GLU A 53 -6.86 -7.69 11.55
CA GLU A 53 -7.54 -8.25 10.39
C GLU A 53 -7.59 -7.25 9.21
N ASP A 54 -7.83 -5.97 9.51
CA ASP A 54 -7.88 -4.86 8.56
C ASP A 54 -6.49 -4.61 7.93
N VAL A 55 -5.44 -4.63 8.77
CA VAL A 55 -4.04 -4.50 8.34
C VAL A 55 -3.60 -5.69 7.48
N GLU A 56 -3.94 -6.92 7.87
CA GLU A 56 -3.63 -8.12 7.08
C GLU A 56 -4.33 -8.11 5.71
N MET A 57 -5.56 -7.60 5.65
CA MET A 57 -6.27 -7.40 4.38
C MET A 57 -5.58 -6.35 3.50
N ALA A 58 -5.26 -5.18 4.06
CA ALA A 58 -4.56 -4.11 3.32
C ALA A 58 -3.17 -4.56 2.83
N LYS A 59 -2.41 -5.28 3.65
CA LYS A 59 -1.11 -5.85 3.29
C LYS A 59 -1.20 -6.78 2.09
N ARG A 60 -2.17 -7.70 2.08
CA ARG A 60 -2.39 -8.63 0.95
C ARG A 60 -2.72 -7.90 -0.34
N GLU A 61 -3.58 -6.90 -0.29
CA GLU A 61 -3.97 -6.10 -1.46
C GLU A 61 -2.77 -5.31 -2.03
N ILE A 62 -1.93 -4.71 -1.16
CA ILE A 62 -0.72 -4.00 -1.59
C ILE A 62 0.27 -4.96 -2.27
N LEU A 63 0.52 -6.12 -1.68
CA LEU A 63 1.45 -7.11 -2.23
C LEU A 63 0.93 -7.71 -3.55
N SER A 64 -0.36 -8.03 -3.62
CA SER A 64 -0.99 -8.53 -4.84
C SER A 64 -0.94 -7.49 -5.97
N ALA A 65 -1.18 -6.22 -5.66
CA ALA A 65 -1.02 -5.14 -6.63
C ALA A 65 0.44 -4.99 -7.06
N ALA A 66 1.40 -5.11 -6.14
CA ALA A 66 2.82 -5.05 -6.49
C ALA A 66 3.23 -6.20 -7.43
N GLU A 67 2.81 -7.43 -7.14
CA GLU A 67 3.08 -8.61 -7.97
C GLU A 67 2.48 -8.46 -9.37
N HIS A 68 1.28 -7.89 -9.48
CA HIS A 68 0.62 -7.64 -10.77
C HIS A 68 1.42 -6.73 -11.71
N PHE A 69 2.15 -5.74 -11.17
CA PHE A 69 2.96 -4.80 -11.97
C PHE A 69 4.42 -5.25 -12.15
N SER A 70 4.78 -6.42 -11.63
CA SER A 70 6.12 -7.02 -11.78
C SER A 70 6.24 -7.90 -13.04
N LEU A 71 5.14 -8.12 -13.76
CA LEU A 71 5.06 -8.83 -15.05
C LEU A 71 5.05 -7.84 -16.23
#